data_AF-A0A1I0FMD1-F1
#
_entry.id   AF-A0A1I0FMD1-F1
#
_cell.length_a   1.000
_cell.length_b   1.000
_cell.length_c   1.000
_cell.angle_alpha   90.00
_cell.angle_beta   90.00
_cell.angle_gamma   90.00
#
_symmetry.space_group_name_H-M   'P 1'
#
loop_
_entity.id
_entity.type
_entity.pdbx_description
1 polymer ?
#
loop_
_entity_poly.entity_id
_entity_poly.type
_entity_poly.pdbx_seq_one_letter_code
_entity_poly.pdbx_strand_id
1 'polypeptide(L)'
;MTRIFLLAALFSTFLFGCDESIDKSLVQNAVKLESPYSDFALYRYHVESPMAFGSGFTVVKILPTDQKCDYTDRNFFRFGNDYPYAIKWKNKDTLLVKCLIDGAGLSDRQPIRTDMQKWEDWTFEIEYYSTFSTGTNGSYSIDSYKVNPHSLTFKSEKKSLLFLNDRLVMELDESKIFLTEVKVDTFQQKTGLSFGDYEFDMPKNYNQSDFYEFPPFLKTNP
;
A
#
# COMPACT_ATOMS: atom_id res chain seq x y z
N MET A 1 22.87 -53.90 1.82
CA MET A 1 21.68 -53.08 2.13
C MET A 1 22.01 -51.76 2.86
N THR A 2 23.10 -51.67 3.62
CA THR A 2 23.48 -50.46 4.40
C THR A 2 23.84 -49.21 3.58
N ARG A 3 24.31 -49.35 2.33
CA ARG A 3 24.69 -48.20 1.48
C ARG A 3 23.50 -47.44 0.86
N ILE A 4 22.37 -48.12 0.66
CA ILE A 4 21.14 -47.53 0.08
C ILE A 4 20.41 -46.67 1.12
N PHE A 5 20.40 -47.10 2.39
CA PHE A 5 19.83 -46.33 3.50
C PHE A 5 20.61 -45.03 3.79
N LEU A 6 21.93 -45.04 3.62
CA LEU A 6 22.77 -43.85 3.80
C LEU A 6 22.53 -42.80 2.70
N LEU A 7 22.30 -43.23 1.46
CA LEU A 7 21.97 -42.33 0.34
C LEU A 7 20.56 -41.72 0.51
N ALA A 8 19.59 -42.51 0.98
CA ALA A 8 18.24 -42.04 1.24
C ALA A 8 18.18 -41.02 2.40
N ALA A 9 18.99 -41.22 3.45
CA ALA A 9 19.13 -40.26 4.55
C ALA A 9 19.74 -38.92 4.08
N LEU A 10 20.76 -38.96 3.21
CA LEU A 10 21.37 -37.76 2.62
C LEU A 10 20.41 -36.99 1.69
N PHE A 11 19.56 -37.68 0.93
CA PHE A 11 18.53 -37.03 0.12
C PHE A 11 17.41 -36.41 0.99
N SER A 12 17.07 -37.03 2.12
CA SER A 12 16.08 -36.46 3.04
C SER A 12 16.58 -35.14 3.66
N THR A 13 17.86 -35.02 4.01
CA THR A 13 18.43 -33.77 4.53
C THR A 13 18.47 -32.63 3.50
N PHE A 14 18.50 -32.94 2.20
CA PHE A 14 18.41 -31.94 1.14
C PHE A 14 16.98 -31.44 0.88
N LEU A 15 15.95 -32.25 1.15
CA LEU A 15 14.55 -31.88 0.99
C LEU A 15 13.99 -31.08 2.17
N PHE A 16 14.52 -31.29 3.39
CA PHE A 16 14.14 -30.52 4.59
C PHE A 16 14.97 -29.22 4.79
N GLY A 17 15.92 -28.94 3.90
CA GLY A 17 16.88 -27.84 4.05
C GLY A 17 16.66 -26.62 3.16
N CYS A 18 15.61 -26.58 2.34
CA CYS A 18 15.22 -25.33 1.70
C CYS A 18 14.56 -24.45 2.76
N ASP A 19 15.34 -23.55 3.33
CA ASP A 19 14.80 -22.42 4.07
C ASP A 19 13.91 -21.61 3.10
N GLU A 20 12.61 -21.86 3.17
CA GLU A 20 11.61 -21.14 2.37
C GLU A 20 11.35 -19.74 2.93
N SER A 21 12.16 -19.21 3.84
CA SER A 21 12.02 -17.83 4.28
C SER A 21 12.35 -16.82 3.17
N ILE A 22 11.92 -15.58 3.36
CA ILE A 22 12.41 -14.43 2.60
C ILE A 22 13.70 -13.96 3.25
N ASP A 23 14.73 -13.74 2.42
CA ASP A 23 15.93 -13.07 2.86
C ASP A 23 15.59 -11.63 3.30
N LYS A 24 15.79 -11.35 4.59
CA LYS A 24 15.48 -10.05 5.19
C LYS A 24 16.22 -8.90 4.54
N SER A 25 17.39 -9.14 3.92
CA SER A 25 18.14 -8.11 3.19
C SER A 25 17.43 -7.60 1.94
N LEU A 26 16.48 -8.37 1.41
CA LEU A 26 15.66 -8.01 0.25
C LEU A 26 14.41 -7.20 0.64
N VAL A 27 14.13 -7.05 1.93
CA VAL A 27 12.96 -6.32 2.43
C VAL A 27 13.26 -4.83 2.47
N GLN A 28 12.47 -4.06 1.72
CA GLN A 28 12.60 -2.61 1.58
C GLN A 28 11.28 -1.91 1.93
N ASN A 29 11.38 -0.63 2.31
CA ASN A 29 10.24 0.28 2.51
C ASN A 29 9.15 -0.27 3.45
N ALA A 30 9.55 -0.97 4.50
CA ALA A 30 8.61 -1.52 5.47
C ALA A 30 7.88 -0.40 6.23
N VAL A 31 6.56 -0.50 6.30
CA VAL A 31 5.70 0.42 7.05
C VAL A 31 4.64 -0.37 7.81
N LYS A 32 4.35 0.08 9.04
CA LYS A 32 3.20 -0.36 9.83
C LYS A 32 2.10 0.72 9.77
N LEU A 33 0.91 0.29 9.38
CA LEU A 33 -0.26 1.15 9.16
C LEU A 33 -1.42 0.61 10.00
N GLU A 34 -1.72 1.24 11.13
CA GLU A 34 -2.79 0.80 12.04
C GLU A 34 -4.17 1.15 11.49
N SER A 35 -5.11 0.21 11.68
CA SER A 35 -6.49 0.38 11.29
C SER A 35 -7.21 1.37 12.22
N PRO A 36 -7.98 2.33 11.67
CA PRO A 36 -8.87 3.17 12.47
C PRO A 36 -10.18 2.44 12.84
N TYR A 37 -10.40 1.22 12.33
CA TYR A 37 -11.66 0.49 12.48
C TYR A 37 -11.56 -0.79 13.32
N SER A 38 -10.36 -1.27 13.59
CA SER A 38 -10.13 -2.58 14.17
C SER A 38 -8.79 -2.66 14.89
N ASP A 39 -8.62 -3.67 15.74
CA ASP A 39 -7.38 -3.90 16.49
C ASP A 39 -6.29 -4.59 15.63
N PHE A 40 -6.23 -4.23 14.34
CA PHE A 40 -5.29 -4.79 13.37
C PHE A 40 -4.42 -3.70 12.73
N ALA A 41 -3.23 -4.09 12.32
CA ALA A 41 -2.30 -3.29 11.55
C ALA A 41 -2.00 -3.96 10.21
N LEU A 42 -1.91 -3.13 9.17
CA LEU A 42 -1.44 -3.50 7.85
C LEU A 42 0.07 -3.22 7.78
N TYR A 43 0.84 -4.26 7.50
CA TYR A 43 2.26 -4.18 7.19
C TYR A 43 2.42 -4.22 5.68
N ARG A 44 2.99 -3.14 5.11
CA ARG A 44 3.32 -3.02 3.69
C ARG A 44 4.83 -2.96 3.54
N TYR A 45 5.38 -3.77 2.65
CA TYR A 45 6.80 -3.75 2.33
C TYR A 45 7.04 -4.26 0.90
N HIS A 46 8.20 -3.94 0.34
CA HIS A 46 8.63 -4.43 -0.96
C HIS A 46 9.69 -5.51 -0.77
N VAL A 47 9.58 -6.62 -1.49
CA VAL A 47 10.61 -7.66 -1.53
C VAL A 47 11.30 -7.58 -2.89
N GLU A 48 12.55 -7.16 -2.89
CA GLU A 48 13.36 -7.09 -4.10
C GLU A 48 13.69 -8.50 -4.62
N SER A 49 13.73 -8.64 -5.94
CA SER A 49 14.20 -9.86 -6.60
C SER A 49 15.72 -9.95 -6.50
N PRO A 50 16.29 -11.07 -6.03
CA PRO A 50 17.74 -11.25 -6.01
C PRO A 50 18.36 -11.39 -7.41
N MET A 51 17.53 -11.60 -8.45
CA MET A 51 17.98 -11.94 -9.80
C MET A 51 17.79 -10.82 -10.84
N ALA A 52 17.09 -9.73 -10.53
CA ALA A 52 16.88 -8.66 -11.50
C ALA A 52 16.74 -7.29 -10.82
N PHE A 53 17.67 -6.39 -11.17
CA PHE A 53 17.73 -5.02 -10.68
C PHE A 53 16.42 -4.27 -10.93
N GLY A 54 15.80 -3.77 -9.86
CA GLY A 54 14.56 -2.98 -9.92
C GLY A 54 13.29 -3.81 -10.10
N SER A 55 13.36 -5.14 -9.97
CA SER A 55 12.17 -6.01 -9.95
C SER A 55 11.92 -6.53 -8.53
N GLY A 56 10.66 -6.80 -8.21
CA GLY A 56 10.23 -7.27 -6.91
C GLY A 56 8.71 -7.30 -6.83
N PHE A 57 8.17 -7.53 -5.64
CA PHE A 57 6.73 -7.47 -5.42
C PHE A 57 6.39 -6.78 -4.10
N THR A 58 5.26 -6.08 -4.09
CA THR A 58 4.73 -5.49 -2.87
C THR A 58 3.96 -6.55 -2.09
N VAL A 59 4.26 -6.63 -0.80
CA VAL A 59 3.64 -7.52 0.16
C VAL A 59 2.72 -6.74 1.07
N VAL A 60 1.56 -7.33 1.37
CA VAL A 60 0.65 -6.88 2.42
C VAL A 60 0.45 -8.02 3.40
N LYS A 61 0.65 -7.73 4.68
CA LYS A 61 0.34 -8.64 5.79
C LYS A 61 -0.53 -7.90 6.78
N ILE A 62 -1.57 -8.55 7.30
CA ILE A 62 -2.46 -7.95 8.29
C ILE A 62 -2.35 -8.78 9.56
N LEU A 63 -2.01 -8.14 10.67
CA LEU A 63 -1.79 -8.77 11.97
C LEU A 63 -2.47 -7.94 13.06
N PRO A 64 -2.82 -8.52 14.22
CA PRO A 64 -3.22 -7.74 15.38
C PRO A 64 -2.18 -6.65 15.71
N THR A 65 -2.64 -5.48 16.15
CA THR A 65 -1.80 -4.28 16.31
C THR A 65 -0.63 -4.46 17.29
N ASP A 66 -0.77 -5.36 18.26
CA ASP A 66 0.23 -5.70 19.28
C ASP A 66 1.27 -6.73 18.81
N GLN A 67 1.05 -7.37 17.66
CA GLN A 67 1.97 -8.35 17.10
C GLN A 67 3.04 -7.69 16.24
N LYS A 68 4.25 -8.26 16.26
CA LYS A 68 5.34 -7.83 15.38
C LYS A 68 5.29 -8.61 14.07
N CYS A 69 5.54 -7.91 12.96
CA CYS A 69 5.65 -8.57 11.66
C CYS A 69 6.98 -9.30 11.53
N ASP A 70 6.92 -10.61 11.36
CA ASP A 70 8.04 -11.37 10.79
C ASP A 70 8.06 -11.17 9.27
N TYR A 71 9.03 -10.39 8.80
CA TYR A 71 9.24 -10.09 7.38
C TYR A 71 9.86 -11.24 6.57
N THR A 72 10.26 -12.32 7.25
CA THR A 72 10.83 -13.51 6.61
C THR A 72 9.76 -14.57 6.32
N ASP A 73 8.60 -14.48 6.98
CA ASP A 73 7.45 -15.36 6.80
C ASP A 73 6.80 -15.16 5.42
N ARG A 74 6.37 -16.28 4.80
CA ARG A 74 5.69 -16.32 3.50
C ARG A 74 4.17 -16.28 3.57
N ASN A 75 3.57 -16.28 4.77
CA ASN A 75 2.14 -16.04 4.91
C ASN A 75 1.80 -14.55 4.76
N PHE A 76 1.56 -14.14 3.52
CA PHE A 76 1.16 -12.79 3.19
C PHE A 76 0.32 -12.74 1.91
N PHE A 77 -0.35 -11.61 1.70
CA PHE A 77 -1.00 -11.29 0.45
C PHE A 77 -0.03 -10.64 -0.54
N ARG A 78 -0.08 -11.05 -1.81
CA ARG A 78 0.74 -10.48 -2.89
C ARG A 78 -0.12 -10.14 -4.11
N PHE A 79 0.22 -9.06 -4.80
CA PHE A 79 -0.51 -8.55 -5.97
C PHE A 79 0.02 -9.11 -7.31
N GLY A 80 0.81 -10.18 -7.28
CA GLY A 80 1.49 -10.69 -8.48
C GLY A 80 2.51 -9.69 -9.01
N ASN A 81 2.47 -9.42 -10.32
CA ASN A 81 3.31 -8.39 -10.96
C ASN A 81 2.64 -7.00 -10.96
N ASP A 82 1.37 -6.90 -10.56
CA ASP A 82 0.66 -5.63 -10.51
C ASP A 82 1.13 -4.82 -9.28
N TYR A 83 1.24 -3.51 -9.42
CA TYR A 83 1.79 -2.64 -8.39
C TYR A 83 0.69 -1.95 -7.59
N PRO A 84 0.44 -2.34 -6.33
CA PRO A 84 -0.53 -1.65 -5.47
C PRO A 84 0.02 -0.27 -5.11
N TYR A 85 -0.68 0.77 -5.56
CA TYR A 85 -0.23 2.15 -5.37
C TYR A 85 -1.06 2.89 -4.31
N ALA A 86 -2.32 2.51 -4.13
CA ALA A 86 -3.20 3.12 -3.13
C ALA A 86 -4.00 2.02 -2.40
N ILE A 87 -3.92 1.99 -1.08
CA ILE A 87 -4.66 1.06 -0.22
C ILE A 87 -5.42 1.89 0.80
N LYS A 88 -6.72 1.65 0.98
CA LYS A 88 -7.52 2.25 2.05
C LYS A 88 -8.58 1.30 2.58
N TRP A 89 -9.00 1.51 3.81
CA TRP A 89 -10.15 0.81 4.37
C TRP A 89 -11.43 1.20 3.64
N LYS A 90 -12.19 0.22 3.20
CA LYS A 90 -13.58 0.41 2.76
C LYS A 90 -14.55 0.22 3.92
N ASN A 91 -14.27 -0.74 4.78
CA ASN A 91 -14.99 -1.04 6.02
C ASN A 91 -14.05 -1.87 6.94
N LYS A 92 -14.61 -2.51 7.98
CA LYS A 92 -13.85 -3.24 9.02
C LYS A 92 -13.05 -4.46 8.54
N ASP A 93 -13.43 -5.09 7.43
CA ASP A 93 -12.88 -6.36 6.93
C ASP A 93 -12.52 -6.31 5.44
N THR A 94 -12.78 -5.17 4.79
CA THR A 94 -12.57 -4.96 3.37
C THR A 94 -11.64 -3.77 3.11
N LEU A 95 -10.59 -4.03 2.35
CA LEU A 95 -9.65 -3.03 1.83
C LEU A 95 -9.96 -2.76 0.36
N LEU A 96 -10.01 -1.49 -0.01
CA LEU A 96 -9.98 -1.07 -1.41
C LEU A 96 -8.53 -0.83 -1.82
N VAL A 97 -8.11 -1.45 -2.92
CA VAL A 97 -6.77 -1.33 -3.47
C VAL A 97 -6.84 -0.87 -4.91
N LYS A 98 -6.05 0.14 -5.25
CA LYS A 98 -5.82 0.56 -6.64
C LYS A 98 -4.44 0.08 -7.07
N CYS A 99 -4.41 -0.76 -8.08
CA CYS A 99 -3.19 -1.34 -8.63
C CYS A 99 -2.90 -0.79 -10.03
N LEU A 100 -1.63 -0.56 -10.32
CA LEU A 100 -1.15 -0.32 -11.68
C LEU A 100 -0.81 -1.67 -12.31
N ILE A 101 -1.33 -1.92 -13.51
CA ILE A 101 -1.02 -3.12 -14.28
C ILE A 101 0.36 -2.94 -14.92
N ASP A 102 1.24 -3.91 -14.71
CA ASP A 102 2.55 -3.93 -15.36
C ASP A 102 2.44 -4.14 -16.87
N GLY A 103 3.22 -3.37 -17.64
CA GLY A 103 3.25 -3.42 -19.10
C GLY A 103 1.95 -3.02 -19.81
N ALA A 104 0.94 -2.52 -19.11
CA ALA A 104 -0.31 -2.07 -19.73
C ALA A 104 -0.16 -0.68 -20.38
N GLY A 105 -0.44 -0.59 -21.67
CA GLY A 105 -0.67 0.69 -22.34
C GLY A 105 -1.95 1.36 -21.84
N LEU A 106 -2.10 2.65 -22.16
CA LEU A 106 -3.33 3.39 -21.84
C LEU A 106 -4.57 2.70 -22.42
N SER A 107 -5.64 2.69 -21.64
CA SER A 107 -6.92 2.07 -21.99
C SER A 107 -7.98 3.13 -22.28
N ASP A 108 -8.98 2.80 -23.08
CA ASP A 108 -10.13 3.68 -23.34
C ASP A 108 -11.13 3.69 -22.16
N ARG A 109 -10.97 2.75 -21.21
CA ARG A 109 -11.77 2.64 -19.98
C ARG A 109 -10.89 2.35 -18.76
N GLN A 110 -11.20 3.01 -17.66
CA GLN A 110 -10.60 2.78 -16.33
C GLN A 110 -11.69 2.61 -15.26
N PRO A 111 -11.50 1.77 -14.23
CA PRO A 111 -10.46 0.74 -14.16
C PRO A 111 -10.60 -0.24 -15.33
N ILE A 112 -9.47 -0.82 -15.75
CA ILE A 112 -9.39 -1.84 -16.82
C ILE A 112 -10.16 -3.09 -16.40
N ARG A 113 -10.02 -3.47 -15.13
CA ARG A 113 -10.78 -4.54 -14.49
C ARG A 113 -10.90 -4.30 -12.98
N THR A 114 -11.83 -5.00 -12.37
CA THR A 114 -12.02 -5.03 -10.91
C THR A 114 -12.10 -6.47 -10.46
N ASP A 115 -11.31 -6.85 -9.46
CA ASP A 115 -11.35 -8.19 -8.87
C ASP A 115 -11.64 -8.11 -7.36
N MET A 116 -12.13 -9.22 -6.80
CA MET A 116 -12.27 -9.40 -5.37
C MET A 116 -11.47 -10.63 -4.96
N GLN A 117 -10.48 -10.43 -4.11
CA GLN A 117 -9.62 -11.49 -3.60
C GLN A 117 -9.82 -11.63 -2.10
N LYS A 118 -9.80 -12.87 -1.60
CA LYS A 118 -9.85 -13.16 -0.17
C LYS A 118 -8.51 -13.72 0.27
N TRP A 119 -8.04 -13.25 1.41
CA TRP A 119 -6.86 -13.80 2.08
C TRP A 119 -7.12 -13.76 3.58
N GLU A 120 -7.08 -14.94 4.20
CA GLU A 120 -7.57 -15.15 5.57
C GLU A 120 -8.99 -14.57 5.74
N ASP A 121 -9.20 -13.77 6.78
CA ASP A 121 -10.49 -13.13 7.08
C ASP A 121 -10.71 -11.80 6.31
N TRP A 122 -9.77 -11.42 5.44
CA TRP A 122 -9.77 -10.11 4.77
C TRP A 122 -10.22 -10.21 3.31
N THR A 123 -10.99 -9.20 2.90
CA THR A 123 -11.40 -9.02 1.50
C THR A 123 -10.64 -7.85 0.87
N PHE A 124 -10.01 -8.09 -0.27
CA PHE A 124 -9.37 -7.07 -1.09
C PHE A 124 -10.22 -6.82 -2.33
N GLU A 125 -10.83 -5.64 -2.40
CA GLU A 125 -11.44 -5.13 -3.62
C GLU A 125 -10.37 -4.39 -4.43
N ILE A 126 -9.99 -4.93 -5.58
CA ILE A 126 -8.84 -4.46 -6.35
C ILE A 126 -9.31 -3.85 -7.66
N GLU A 127 -9.02 -2.58 -7.86
CA GLU A 127 -9.24 -1.85 -9.09
C GLU A 127 -7.92 -1.74 -9.85
N TYR A 128 -7.88 -2.20 -11.10
CA TYR A 128 -6.67 -2.25 -11.90
C TYR A 128 -6.66 -1.15 -12.96
N TYR A 129 -5.56 -0.42 -13.05
CA TYR A 129 -5.41 0.75 -13.91
C TYR A 129 -4.15 0.66 -14.77
N SER A 130 -4.16 1.31 -15.94
CA SER A 130 -2.92 1.67 -16.64
C SER A 130 -2.45 3.06 -16.20
N THR A 131 -1.14 3.30 -16.18
CA THR A 131 -0.56 4.59 -15.79
C THR A 131 -0.63 5.60 -16.93
N PHE A 132 -1.08 6.83 -16.67
CA PHE A 132 -1.15 7.89 -17.69
C PHE A 132 0.01 8.90 -17.64
N SER A 133 0.36 9.47 -16.49
CA SER A 133 1.62 10.18 -16.19
C SER A 133 1.48 11.04 -14.90
N THR A 134 2.64 11.41 -14.37
CA THR A 134 3.06 12.05 -13.11
C THR A 134 2.10 13.07 -12.47
N GLY A 135 1.78 12.87 -11.19
CA GLY A 135 1.28 13.94 -10.34
C GLY A 135 2.39 14.72 -9.66
N THR A 136 1.99 15.58 -8.74
CA THR A 136 2.91 16.43 -8.01
C THR A 136 3.33 15.71 -6.74
N ASN A 137 4.63 15.59 -6.53
CA ASN A 137 5.16 15.12 -5.27
C ASN A 137 5.81 16.29 -4.53
N GLY A 138 5.60 16.40 -3.23
CA GLY A 138 6.26 17.44 -2.45
C GLY A 138 5.91 17.45 -0.97
N SER A 139 6.83 18.00 -0.19
CA SER A 139 6.61 18.32 1.21
C SER A 139 6.20 19.78 1.35
N TYR A 140 5.19 20.05 2.18
CA TYR A 140 4.58 21.36 2.35
C TYR A 140 4.41 21.68 3.83
N SER A 141 4.77 22.90 4.23
CA SER A 141 4.37 23.44 5.53
C SER A 141 2.97 24.01 5.44
N ILE A 142 2.07 23.56 6.31
CA ILE A 142 0.66 23.96 6.33
C ILE A 142 0.32 24.71 7.60
N ASP A 143 -0.40 25.82 7.50
CA ASP A 143 -0.82 26.63 8.66
C ASP A 143 -2.07 26.05 9.33
N SER A 144 -3.00 25.53 8.52
CA SER A 144 -4.27 24.95 8.98
C SER A 144 -4.90 24.05 7.93
N TYR A 145 -5.82 23.19 8.36
CA TYR A 145 -6.69 22.40 7.48
C TYR A 145 -8.16 22.66 7.78
N LYS A 146 -9.02 22.34 6.81
CA LYS A 146 -10.47 22.31 6.95
C LYS A 146 -11.00 21.02 6.35
N VAL A 147 -11.67 20.24 7.18
CA VAL A 147 -12.40 19.04 6.78
C VAL A 147 -13.82 19.43 6.35
N ASN A 148 -14.23 19.02 5.16
CA ASN A 148 -15.62 19.08 4.69
C ASN A 148 -16.06 17.66 4.25
N PRO A 149 -17.38 17.41 4.10
CA PRO A 149 -17.86 16.04 3.86
C PRO A 149 -17.36 15.35 2.59
N HIS A 150 -16.94 16.13 1.59
CA HIS A 150 -16.46 15.61 0.31
C HIS A 150 -15.08 16.13 -0.07
N SER A 151 -14.45 16.94 0.80
CA SER A 151 -13.17 17.53 0.48
C SER A 151 -12.36 17.92 1.70
N LEU A 152 -11.04 17.88 1.52
CA LEU A 152 -10.07 18.35 2.49
C LEU A 152 -9.32 19.55 1.92
N THR A 153 -9.26 20.63 2.69
CA THR A 153 -8.55 21.85 2.28
C THR A 153 -7.39 22.11 3.22
N PHE A 154 -6.18 22.25 2.69
CA PHE A 154 -4.99 22.68 3.43
C PHE A 154 -4.65 24.11 3.03
N LYS A 155 -4.34 24.95 4.01
CA LYS A 155 -3.93 26.34 3.79
C LYS A 155 -2.46 26.51 4.15
N SER A 156 -1.67 26.93 3.18
CA SER A 156 -0.31 27.45 3.40
C SER A 156 -0.30 28.96 3.15
N GLU A 157 0.77 29.63 3.59
CA GLU A 157 1.00 31.05 3.33
C GLU A 157 0.90 31.45 1.84
N LYS A 158 1.26 30.52 0.93
CA LYS A 158 1.32 30.78 -0.52
C LYS A 158 0.06 30.38 -1.26
N LYS A 159 -0.58 29.27 -0.87
CA LYS A 159 -1.70 28.67 -1.62
C LYS A 159 -2.55 27.76 -0.75
N SER A 160 -3.85 27.70 -1.07
CA SER A 160 -4.73 26.65 -0.57
C SER A 160 -4.71 25.44 -1.51
N LEU A 161 -4.54 24.25 -0.95
CA LEU A 161 -4.65 22.97 -1.64
C LEU A 161 -6.00 22.33 -1.30
N LEU A 162 -6.72 21.84 -2.31
CA LEU A 162 -8.04 21.23 -2.18
C LEU A 162 -7.98 19.81 -2.74
N PHE A 163 -8.44 18.85 -1.96
CA PHE A 163 -8.46 17.45 -2.31
C PHE A 163 -9.88 16.88 -2.18
N LEU A 164 -10.25 15.95 -3.07
CA LEU A 164 -11.58 15.31 -3.09
C LEU A 164 -11.55 13.92 -2.46
N ASN A 165 -12.50 13.61 -1.57
CA ASN A 165 -12.44 12.42 -0.72
C ASN A 165 -12.46 11.08 -1.49
N ASP A 166 -13.15 11.00 -2.62
CA ASP A 166 -13.23 9.79 -3.45
C ASP A 166 -11.88 9.42 -4.11
N ARG A 167 -10.94 10.38 -4.13
CA ARG A 167 -9.65 10.32 -4.81
C ARG A 167 -8.46 10.25 -3.88
N LEU A 168 -8.67 10.16 -2.57
CA LEU A 168 -7.59 10.23 -1.59
C LEU A 168 -7.35 8.91 -0.88
N VAL A 169 -6.07 8.66 -0.61
CA VAL A 169 -5.59 7.81 0.47
C VAL A 169 -4.87 8.71 1.46
N MET A 170 -5.09 8.47 2.75
CA MET A 170 -4.52 9.26 3.83
C MET A 170 -3.80 8.35 4.81
N GLU A 171 -2.54 8.67 5.09
CA GLU A 171 -1.76 8.08 6.18
C GLU A 171 -1.37 9.20 7.15
N LEU A 172 -1.36 8.91 8.44
CA LEU A 172 -1.23 9.89 9.52
C LEU A 172 -0.15 9.45 10.51
N ASP A 173 0.83 10.31 10.76
CA ASP A 173 1.83 10.14 11.82
C ASP A 173 1.78 11.35 12.78
N GLU A 174 2.30 11.26 14.00
CA GLU A 174 2.19 12.22 15.10
C GLU A 174 2.31 13.71 14.70
N SER A 175 3.11 14.03 13.69
CA SER A 175 3.34 15.39 13.21
C SER A 175 3.06 15.63 11.71
N LYS A 176 2.67 14.59 10.97
CA LYS A 176 2.59 14.64 9.50
C LYS A 176 1.31 14.02 8.94
N ILE A 177 0.82 14.62 7.87
CA ILE A 177 -0.28 14.08 7.05
C ILE A 177 0.31 13.70 5.69
N PHE A 178 0.19 12.43 5.31
CA PHE A 178 0.58 11.94 4.00
C PHE A 178 -0.68 11.71 3.17
N LEU A 179 -0.75 12.33 1.99
CA LEU A 179 -1.85 12.12 1.05
C LEU A 179 -1.33 11.57 -0.27
N THR A 180 -1.99 10.53 -0.74
CA THR A 180 -1.87 10.09 -2.13
C THR A 180 -3.19 10.43 -2.83
N GLU A 181 -3.15 11.40 -3.73
CA GLU A 181 -4.28 11.71 -4.61
C GLU A 181 -4.20 10.85 -5.87
N VAL A 182 -5.33 10.27 -6.28
CA VAL A 182 -5.45 9.44 -7.48
C VAL A 182 -6.61 9.91 -8.35
N LYS A 183 -6.35 10.09 -9.65
CA LYS A 183 -7.33 10.58 -10.61
C LYS A 183 -7.21 9.82 -11.92
N VAL A 184 -8.34 9.52 -12.56
CA VAL A 184 -8.35 9.07 -13.96
C VAL A 184 -8.27 10.30 -14.85
N ASP A 185 -7.22 10.38 -15.66
CA ASP A 185 -7.00 11.44 -16.64
C ASP A 185 -7.06 10.90 -18.06
N THR A 186 -7.39 11.79 -19.00
CA THR A 186 -7.60 11.46 -20.43
C THR A 186 -6.71 12.34 -21.31
N PHE A 187 -6.05 11.73 -22.29
CA PHE A 187 -5.35 12.42 -23.36
C PHE A 187 -5.50 11.67 -24.66
N GLN A 188 -5.85 12.40 -25.73
CA GLN A 188 -6.08 11.82 -27.05
C GLN A 188 -6.99 10.57 -27.00
N GLN A 189 -8.10 10.68 -26.26
CA GLN A 189 -9.11 9.62 -26.06
C GLN A 189 -8.65 8.39 -25.26
N LYS A 190 -7.37 8.33 -24.86
CA LYS A 190 -6.85 7.29 -24.00
C LYS A 190 -6.81 7.76 -22.56
N THR A 191 -7.03 6.84 -21.62
CA THR A 191 -7.16 7.14 -20.20
C THR A 191 -6.22 6.30 -19.35
N GLY A 192 -5.84 6.84 -18.21
CA GLY A 192 -5.09 6.11 -17.20
C GLY A 192 -5.04 6.87 -15.89
N LEU A 193 -4.43 6.25 -14.88
CA LEU A 193 -4.30 6.82 -13.56
C LEU A 193 -3.15 7.84 -13.54
N SER A 194 -3.46 9.03 -13.03
CA SER A 194 -2.51 10.02 -12.54
C SER A 194 -2.56 10.04 -11.02
N PHE A 195 -1.43 10.29 -10.40
CA PHE A 195 -1.32 10.27 -8.95
C PHE A 195 -0.23 11.20 -8.42
N GLY A 196 -0.45 11.79 -7.25
CA GLY A 196 0.52 12.65 -6.57
C GLY A 196 0.60 12.36 -5.08
N ASP A 197 1.82 12.41 -4.54
CA ASP A 197 2.13 12.14 -3.14
C ASP A 197 2.51 13.43 -2.41
N TYR A 198 1.77 13.77 -1.38
CA TYR A 198 1.92 15.01 -0.63
C TYR A 198 2.26 14.69 0.82
N GLU A 199 3.29 15.35 1.33
CA GLU A 199 3.66 15.31 2.74
C GLU A 199 3.39 16.68 3.36
N PHE A 200 2.58 16.73 4.41
CA PHE A 200 2.23 17.98 5.08
C PHE A 200 2.82 18.00 6.49
N ASP A 201 3.76 18.91 6.70
CA ASP A 201 4.31 19.24 8.00
C ASP A 201 3.32 20.17 8.73
N MET A 202 2.88 19.74 9.91
CA MET A 202 1.90 20.47 10.70
C MET A 202 2.57 21.16 11.91
N PRO A 203 2.43 22.49 12.08
CA PRO A 203 3.02 23.23 13.20
C PRO A 203 2.34 22.94 14.55
N LYS A 204 1.18 22.24 14.52
CA LYS A 204 0.44 21.74 15.68
C LYS A 204 -0.11 20.36 15.35
N ASN A 205 -0.22 19.49 16.34
CA ASN A 205 -0.85 18.17 16.16
C ASN A 205 -2.28 18.36 15.62
N TYR A 206 -2.60 17.66 14.54
CA TYR A 206 -3.97 17.55 14.05
C TYR A 206 -4.75 16.57 14.95
N ASN A 207 -6.08 16.67 14.95
CA ASN A 207 -6.91 15.72 15.66
C ASN A 207 -7.33 14.60 14.69
N GLN A 208 -6.89 13.37 14.94
CA GLN A 208 -7.23 12.20 14.12
C GLN A 208 -8.74 12.00 13.98
N SER A 209 -9.53 12.36 15.00
CA SER A 209 -10.99 12.22 14.95
C SER A 209 -11.65 13.14 13.93
N ASP A 210 -10.97 14.20 13.48
CA ASP A 210 -11.50 15.11 12.46
C ASP A 210 -11.66 14.40 11.10
N PHE A 211 -10.99 13.26 10.93
CA PHE A 211 -10.87 12.51 9.69
C PHE A 211 -11.77 11.26 9.65
N TYR A 212 -12.80 11.19 10.51
CA TYR A 212 -13.67 10.02 10.63
C TYR A 212 -14.40 9.64 9.32
N GLU A 213 -14.68 10.61 8.46
CA GLU A 213 -15.32 10.37 7.15
C GLU A 213 -14.35 9.81 6.09
N PHE A 214 -13.05 9.82 6.40
CA PHE A 214 -11.96 9.37 5.55
C PHE A 214 -10.93 8.68 6.44
N PRO A 215 -11.31 7.50 7.01
CA PRO A 215 -10.50 6.70 7.92
C PRO A 215 -9.05 6.58 7.45
N PRO A 216 -8.13 7.30 8.08
CA PRO A 216 -6.73 7.26 7.71
C PRO A 216 -6.09 6.00 8.27
N PHE A 217 -5.04 5.51 7.62
CA PHE A 217 -4.11 4.64 8.31
C PHE A 217 -3.28 5.46 9.30
N LEU A 218 -3.08 4.95 10.51
CA LEU A 218 -2.13 5.56 11.44
C LEU A 218 -0.77 4.93 11.23
N LYS A 219 0.16 5.70 10.67
CA LYS A 219 1.53 5.28 10.40
C LYS A 219 2.32 5.31 11.69
N THR A 220 2.88 4.16 12.03
CA THR A 220 3.76 4.00 13.20
C THR A 220 5.08 3.37 12.76
N ASN A 221 6.11 3.51 13.58
CA ASN A 221 7.37 2.82 13.31
C ASN A 221 7.15 1.30 13.37
N PRO A 222 7.59 0.54 12.35
CA PRO A 222 7.42 -0.91 12.28
C PRO A 222 8.14 -1.68 13.40
#